data_AF-A0A833RTC4-F1
#
_entry.id   AF-A0A833RTC4-F1
#
_cell.length_a   1.000
_cell.length_b   1.000
_cell.length_c   1.000
_cell.angle_alpha   90.00
_cell.angle_beta   90.00
_cell.angle_gamma   90.00
#
_symmetry.space_group_name_H-M   'P 1'
#
loop_
_entity.id
_entity.type
_entity.pdbx_description
1 polymer ?
#
loop_
_entity_poly.entity_id
_entity_poly.type
_entity_poly.pdbx_seq_one_letter_code
_entity_poly.pdbx_strand_id
1 'polypeptide(L)'
;MGVDGFLRQLGDAVDRTHLQQFAGQTLAVDALSWLHKACYGCAFELSTSRDTDKYVQYMLRKVDMIRSCGVAKVILVFDGQRLPLKSLTQEKRQSYKEETRKRALQAMAASKRLQGNERQNEANKAYQLMQRSVSITPGIISKVIHALRAARIPFVVAPFEADAQV
;
A
#
# COMPACT_ATOMS: atom_id res chain seq x y z
N MET A 1 8.06 7.58 -4.00
CA MET A 1 7.35 8.62 -3.22
C MET A 1 8.44 9.35 -2.46
N GLY A 2 8.42 10.69 -2.44
CA GLY A 2 9.43 11.50 -1.74
C GLY A 2 10.62 11.92 -2.59
N VAL A 3 11.59 12.55 -1.94
CA VAL A 3 12.85 13.05 -2.52
C VAL A 3 13.83 11.89 -2.69
N ASP A 4 14.28 11.65 -3.92
CA ASP A 4 15.17 10.52 -4.22
C ASP A 4 16.53 10.68 -3.53
N GLY A 5 17.04 9.60 -2.95
CA GLY A 5 18.31 9.57 -2.24
C GLY A 5 18.35 10.30 -0.89
N PHE A 6 17.30 11.01 -0.47
CA PHE A 6 17.33 11.86 0.73
C PHE A 6 17.69 11.10 2.01
N LEU A 7 17.05 9.95 2.27
CA LEU A 7 17.35 9.13 3.45
C LEU A 7 18.80 8.61 3.46
N ARG A 8 19.40 8.35 2.29
CA ARG A 8 20.80 7.92 2.20
C ARG A 8 21.77 9.04 2.58
N GLN A 9 21.41 10.29 2.25
CA GLN A 9 22.21 11.46 2.60
C GLN A 9 22.12 11.82 4.08
N LEU A 10 21.00 11.47 4.75
CA LEU A 10 20.78 11.71 6.17
C LEU A 10 21.23 10.56 7.07
N GLY A 11 22.10 9.65 6.60
CA GLY A 11 22.49 8.45 7.35
C GLY A 11 22.93 8.73 8.80
N ASP A 12 23.70 9.80 9.00
CA ASP A 12 24.21 10.19 10.32
C ASP A 12 23.14 10.79 11.26
N ALA A 13 21.99 11.19 10.72
CA ALA A 13 20.86 11.73 11.46
C ALA A 13 19.73 10.72 11.69
N VAL A 14 19.93 9.44 11.30
CA VAL A 14 18.92 8.38 11.41
C VAL A 14 19.23 7.46 12.57
N ASP A 15 18.42 7.56 13.62
CA ASP A 15 18.47 6.64 14.74
C ASP A 15 17.55 5.44 14.55
N ARG A 16 18.10 4.23 14.75
CA ARG A 16 17.30 3.01 14.76
C ARG A 16 16.65 2.84 16.13
N THR A 17 15.32 2.83 16.15
CA THR A 17 14.54 2.70 17.38
C THR A 17 13.51 1.55 17.29
N HIS A 18 13.00 1.13 18.43
CA HIS A 18 11.92 0.17 18.58
C HIS A 18 10.62 0.86 18.99
N LEU A 19 9.47 0.37 18.51
CA LEU A 19 8.16 0.98 18.79
C LEU A 19 7.82 1.08 20.29
N GLN A 20 8.40 0.23 21.12
CA GLN A 20 8.22 0.29 22.59
C GLN A 20 8.73 1.60 23.20
N GLN A 21 9.66 2.31 22.55
CA GLN A 21 10.10 3.64 23.04
C GLN A 21 8.97 4.68 22.99
N PHE A 22 7.91 4.43 22.22
CA PHE A 22 6.75 5.31 22.09
C PHE A 22 5.55 4.80 22.93
N ALA A 23 5.79 3.94 23.91
CA ALA A 23 4.73 3.48 24.82
C ALA A 23 4.06 4.69 25.52
N GLY A 24 2.73 4.63 25.66
CA GLY A 24 1.91 5.72 26.18
C GLY A 24 1.65 6.87 25.19
N GLN A 25 2.35 6.93 24.05
CA GLN A 25 2.20 8.02 23.08
C GLN A 25 1.08 7.78 22.06
N THR A 26 0.76 8.81 21.29
CA THR A 26 -0.12 8.73 20.11
C THR A 26 0.71 8.81 18.85
N LEU A 27 0.53 7.86 17.93
CA LEU A 27 1.21 7.85 16.64
C LEU A 27 0.24 8.11 15.50
N ALA A 28 0.59 9.04 14.62
CA ALA A 28 -0.05 9.21 13.32
C ALA A 28 0.72 8.39 12.27
N VAL A 29 -0.01 7.71 11.39
CA VAL A 29 0.57 6.82 10.38
C VAL A 29 0.00 7.15 9.02
N ASP A 30 0.86 7.43 8.03
CA ASP A 30 0.46 7.44 6.62
C ASP A 30 -0.05 6.04 6.21
N ALA A 31 -1.36 5.95 6.04
CA ALA A 31 -2.08 4.71 5.77
C ALA A 31 -1.81 4.19 4.36
N LEU A 32 -1.54 5.06 3.37
CA LEU A 32 -1.33 4.64 1.99
C LEU A 32 -0.02 3.89 1.83
N SER A 33 1.01 4.25 2.60
CA SER A 33 2.27 3.51 2.65
C SER A 33 2.06 2.05 3.04
N TRP A 34 1.20 1.78 4.03
CA TRP A 34 0.85 0.43 4.48
C TRP A 34 -0.08 -0.26 3.49
N LEU A 35 -1.09 0.45 3.00
CA LEU A 35 -2.07 -0.13 2.09
C LEU A 35 -1.43 -0.57 0.77
N HIS A 36 -0.42 0.15 0.28
CA HIS A 36 0.33 -0.26 -0.91
C HIS A 36 1.09 -1.58 -0.68
N LYS A 37 1.72 -1.74 0.51
CA LYS A 37 2.39 -2.99 0.90
C LYS A 37 1.38 -4.12 1.10
N ALA A 38 0.23 -3.82 1.66
CA ALA A 38 -0.86 -4.78 1.86
C ALA A 38 -1.38 -5.31 0.52
N CYS A 39 -1.64 -4.41 -0.43
CA CYS A 39 -2.12 -4.78 -1.76
C CYS A 39 -1.07 -5.53 -2.60
N TYR A 40 0.23 -5.34 -2.33
CA TYR A 40 1.30 -6.14 -2.92
C TYR A 40 1.17 -7.64 -2.58
N GLY A 41 0.70 -7.95 -1.37
CA GLY A 41 0.48 -9.33 -0.89
C GLY A 41 -0.76 -10.02 -1.46
N CYS A 42 -1.68 -9.27 -2.06
CA CYS A 42 -2.89 -9.78 -2.73
C CYS A 42 -3.02 -9.24 -4.16
N ALA A 43 -1.88 -8.97 -4.80
CA ALA A 43 -1.82 -8.36 -6.12
C ALA A 43 -2.50 -9.22 -7.20
N PHE A 44 -2.43 -10.55 -7.05
CA PHE A 44 -3.09 -11.48 -7.96
C PHE A 44 -4.61 -11.35 -7.90
N GLU A 45 -5.19 -11.35 -6.70
CA GLU A 45 -6.63 -11.20 -6.49
C GLU A 45 -7.11 -9.84 -7.03
N LEU A 46 -6.40 -8.77 -6.71
CA LEU A 46 -6.71 -7.42 -7.21
C LEU A 46 -6.55 -7.28 -8.73
N SER A 47 -5.60 -8.00 -9.33
CA SER A 47 -5.38 -7.98 -10.78
C SER A 47 -6.39 -8.81 -11.56
N THR A 48 -6.97 -9.83 -10.92
CA THR A 48 -7.95 -10.74 -11.50
C THR A 48 -9.40 -10.46 -11.07
N SER A 49 -9.63 -9.32 -10.39
CA SER A 49 -10.93 -8.89 -9.89
C SER A 49 -11.61 -9.90 -8.97
N ARG A 50 -10.80 -10.65 -8.19
CA ARG A 50 -11.29 -11.52 -7.13
C ARG A 50 -11.47 -10.70 -5.86
N ASP A 51 -12.58 -10.93 -5.19
CA ASP A 51 -12.80 -10.32 -3.88
C ASP A 51 -11.75 -10.83 -2.88
N THR A 52 -11.22 -9.89 -2.10
CA THR A 52 -10.20 -10.14 -1.08
C THR A 52 -10.30 -9.07 0.00
N ASP A 53 -10.11 -9.49 1.24
CA ASP A 53 -10.03 -8.67 2.45
C ASP A 53 -8.61 -8.67 3.05
N LYS A 54 -7.65 -9.37 2.41
CA LYS A 54 -6.27 -9.53 2.91
C LYS A 54 -5.60 -8.19 3.22
N TYR A 55 -5.87 -7.16 2.42
CA TYR A 55 -5.31 -5.83 2.66
C TYR A 55 -5.93 -5.15 3.89
N VAL A 56 -7.21 -5.39 4.19
CA VAL A 56 -7.87 -4.90 5.40
C VAL A 56 -7.26 -5.58 6.62
N GLN A 57 -7.18 -6.92 6.61
CA GLN A 57 -6.59 -7.69 7.69
C GLN A 57 -5.14 -7.30 7.96
N TYR A 58 -4.37 -6.95 6.91
CA TYR A 58 -3.02 -6.42 7.08
C TYR A 58 -3.01 -5.10 7.85
N MET A 59 -3.89 -4.15 7.50
CA MET A 59 -3.97 -2.85 8.18
C MET A 59 -4.32 -3.02 9.67
N LEU A 60 -5.34 -3.83 9.97
CA LEU A 60 -5.77 -4.09 11.35
C LEU A 60 -4.65 -4.74 12.18
N ARG A 61 -4.02 -5.80 11.66
CA ARG A 61 -2.89 -6.46 12.34
C ARG A 61 -1.73 -5.51 12.61
N LYS A 62 -1.46 -4.56 11.71
CA LYS A 62 -0.41 -3.55 11.93
C LYS A 62 -0.75 -2.59 13.07
N VAL A 63 -2.01 -2.15 13.16
CA VAL A 63 -2.48 -1.34 14.29
C VAL A 63 -2.35 -2.10 15.60
N ASP A 64 -2.79 -3.36 15.63
CA ASP A 64 -2.72 -4.20 16.83
C ASP A 64 -1.28 -4.47 17.26
N MET A 65 -0.38 -4.71 16.30
CA MET A 65 1.05 -4.83 16.56
C MET A 65 1.61 -3.57 17.23
N ILE A 66 1.29 -2.36 16.74
CA ILE A 66 1.75 -1.12 17.37
C ILE A 66 1.18 -0.97 18.79
N ARG A 67 -0.12 -1.25 18.98
CA ARG A 67 -0.77 -1.20 20.30
C ARG A 67 -0.13 -2.19 21.29
N SER A 68 0.24 -3.39 20.84
CA SER A 68 0.94 -4.38 21.67
C SER A 68 2.33 -3.93 22.15
N CYS A 69 2.94 -2.94 21.49
CA CYS A 69 4.17 -2.29 21.95
C CYS A 69 3.94 -1.22 23.03
N GLY A 70 2.69 -1.02 23.49
CA GLY A 70 2.34 -0.07 24.55
C GLY A 70 1.93 1.32 24.05
N VAL A 71 1.87 1.55 22.73
CA VAL A 71 1.39 2.82 22.16
C VAL A 71 -0.08 3.02 22.48
N ALA A 72 -0.44 4.16 23.08
CA ALA A 72 -1.78 4.43 23.57
C ALA A 72 -2.82 4.59 22.44
N LYS A 73 -2.44 5.26 21.35
CA LYS A 73 -3.35 5.51 20.22
C LYS A 73 -2.61 5.49 18.89
N VAL A 74 -3.24 4.92 17.87
CA VAL A 74 -2.74 4.89 16.49
C VAL A 74 -3.80 5.51 15.61
N ILE A 75 -3.47 6.61 14.94
CA ILE A 75 -4.36 7.35 14.04
C ILE A 75 -3.86 7.12 12.61
N LEU A 76 -4.71 6.54 11.77
CA LEU A 76 -4.39 6.35 10.35
C LEU A 76 -4.77 7.59 9.55
N VAL A 77 -3.84 8.12 8.76
CA VAL A 77 -4.07 9.29 7.91
C VAL A 77 -4.08 8.86 6.44
N PHE A 78 -5.16 9.18 5.73
CA PHE A 78 -5.33 8.89 4.32
C PHE A 78 -5.24 10.18 3.50
N ASP A 79 -4.71 10.10 2.28
CA ASP A 79 -4.88 11.19 1.30
C ASP A 79 -6.37 11.40 0.97
N GLY A 80 -6.71 12.66 0.74
CA GLY A 80 -7.99 13.06 0.15
C GLY A 80 -7.84 13.36 -1.34
N GLN A 81 -8.03 14.64 -1.70
CA GLN A 81 -8.05 15.04 -3.10
C GLN A 81 -6.65 15.06 -3.72
N ARG A 82 -6.60 14.82 -5.04
CA ARG A 82 -5.36 14.92 -5.81
C ARG A 82 -4.92 16.38 -5.89
N LEU A 83 -3.65 16.64 -5.60
CA LEU A 83 -3.05 17.96 -5.82
C LEU A 83 -2.90 18.26 -7.32
N PRO A 84 -3.41 19.41 -7.82
CA PRO A 84 -3.26 19.80 -9.22
C PRO A 84 -1.81 19.86 -9.68
N LEU A 85 -0.90 20.32 -8.82
CA LEU A 85 0.54 20.40 -9.09
C LEU A 85 1.21 19.04 -9.33
N LYS A 86 0.59 17.94 -8.87
CA LYS A 86 1.11 16.57 -9.06
C LYS A 86 0.35 15.79 -10.13
N SER A 87 -0.65 16.39 -10.79
CA SER A 87 -1.50 15.76 -11.83
C SER A 87 -0.69 14.98 -12.87
N LEU A 88 0.26 15.64 -13.53
CA LEU A 88 1.11 15.02 -14.56
C LEU A 88 1.90 13.81 -14.04
N THR A 89 2.43 13.89 -12.82
CA THR A 89 3.19 12.78 -12.21
C THR A 89 2.29 11.62 -11.83
N GLN A 90 1.07 11.91 -11.36
CA GLN A 90 0.07 10.90 -11.02
C GLN A 90 -0.49 10.23 -12.27
N GLU A 91 -0.73 10.97 -13.35
CA GLU A 91 -1.15 10.44 -14.65
C GLU A 91 -0.10 9.52 -15.25
N LYS A 92 1.18 9.94 -15.30
CA LYS A 92 2.28 9.08 -15.74
C LYS A 92 2.40 7.80 -14.91
N ARG A 93 2.20 7.90 -13.59
CA ARG A 93 2.21 6.73 -12.70
C ARG A 93 1.02 5.82 -12.98
N GLN A 94 -0.16 6.39 -13.24
CA GLN A 94 -1.37 5.64 -13.53
C GLN A 94 -1.26 4.92 -14.88
N SER A 95 -0.82 5.59 -15.95
CA SER A 95 -0.64 4.99 -17.26
C SER A 95 0.40 3.85 -17.24
N TYR A 96 1.52 4.05 -16.55
CA TYR A 96 2.52 3.00 -16.34
C TYR A 96 1.93 1.76 -15.64
N LYS A 97 1.12 1.97 -14.59
CA LYS A 97 0.47 0.87 -13.88
C LYS A 97 -0.54 0.14 -14.77
N GLU A 98 -1.33 0.86 -15.56
CA GLU A 98 -2.28 0.27 -16.49
C GLU A 98 -1.60 -0.57 -17.58
N GLU A 99 -0.52 -0.07 -18.18
CA GLU A 99 0.26 -0.80 -19.16
C GLU A 99 0.92 -2.05 -18.53
N THR A 100 1.51 -1.90 -17.35
CA THR A 100 2.12 -3.00 -16.61
C THR A 100 1.08 -4.08 -16.27
N ARG A 101 -0.14 -3.68 -15.89
CA ARG A 101 -1.26 -4.62 -15.62
C ARG A 101 -1.63 -5.41 -16.86
N LYS A 102 -1.74 -4.76 -18.03
CA LYS A 102 -2.03 -5.44 -19.31
C LYS A 102 -0.97 -6.50 -19.62
N ARG A 103 0.32 -6.15 -19.47
CA ARG A 103 1.43 -7.09 -19.65
C ARG A 103 1.38 -8.25 -18.66
N ALA A 104 1.00 -7.98 -17.41
CA ALA A 104 0.86 -9.02 -16.39
C ALA A 104 -0.22 -10.05 -16.75
N LEU A 105 -1.37 -9.58 -17.25
CA LEU A 105 -2.46 -10.45 -17.69
C LEU A 105 -2.09 -11.27 -18.92
N GLN A 106 -1.35 -10.68 -19.87
CA GLN A 106 -0.83 -11.38 -21.04
C GLN A 106 0.16 -12.49 -20.64
N ALA A 107 1.13 -12.19 -19.77
CA ALA A 107 2.07 -13.18 -19.24
C ALA A 107 1.34 -14.31 -18.49
N MET A 108 0.30 -13.97 -17.72
CA MET A 108 -0.52 -14.96 -17.03
C MET A 108 -1.34 -15.84 -17.98
N ALA A 109 -1.79 -15.30 -19.11
CA ALA A 109 -2.49 -16.08 -20.13
C ALA A 109 -1.52 -16.99 -20.91
N ALA A 110 -0.31 -16.49 -21.20
CA ALA A 110 0.75 -17.25 -21.85
C ALA A 110 1.24 -18.43 -20.98
N SER A 111 1.41 -18.22 -19.68
CA SER A 111 1.87 -19.28 -18.77
C SER A 111 0.94 -20.51 -18.74
N LYS A 112 -0.37 -20.32 -18.98
CA LYS A 112 -1.34 -21.43 -19.08
C LYS A 112 -1.11 -22.35 -20.28
N ARG A 113 -0.38 -21.89 -21.30
CA ARG A 113 -0.05 -22.65 -22.52
C ARG A 113 1.31 -23.38 -22.42
N LEU A 114 2.10 -23.08 -21.38
CA LEU A 114 3.41 -23.65 -21.13
C LEU A 114 3.34 -24.84 -20.16
N GLN A 115 4.41 -25.62 -20.07
CA GLN A 115 4.55 -26.73 -19.12
C GLN A 115 5.88 -26.67 -18.37
N GLY A 116 5.99 -27.44 -17.28
CA GLY A 116 7.21 -27.54 -16.49
C GLY A 116 7.75 -26.20 -15.99
N ASN A 117 9.07 -26.04 -16.05
CA ASN A 117 9.77 -24.85 -15.54
C ASN A 117 9.40 -23.56 -16.27
N GLU A 118 9.09 -23.62 -17.57
CA GLU A 118 8.72 -22.44 -18.35
C GLU A 118 7.40 -21.83 -17.88
N ARG A 119 6.42 -22.68 -17.56
CA ARG A 119 5.15 -22.23 -16.94
C ARG A 119 5.40 -21.51 -15.63
N GLN A 120 6.24 -22.07 -14.76
CA GLN A 120 6.54 -21.48 -13.46
C GLN A 120 7.23 -20.12 -13.61
N ASN A 121 8.20 -20.02 -14.52
CA ASN A 121 8.93 -18.78 -14.79
C ASN A 121 7.99 -17.68 -15.31
N GLU A 122 7.14 -17.99 -16.29
CA GLU A 122 6.22 -17.00 -16.85
C GLU A 122 5.12 -16.61 -15.85
N ALA A 123 4.65 -17.55 -15.02
CA ALA A 123 3.72 -17.26 -13.93
C ALA A 123 4.35 -16.36 -12.86
N ASN A 124 5.61 -16.60 -12.47
CA ASN A 124 6.34 -15.77 -11.53
C ASN A 124 6.52 -14.33 -12.06
N LYS A 125 6.89 -14.21 -13.34
CA LYS A 125 7.01 -12.92 -14.04
C LYS A 125 5.66 -12.18 -14.09
N ALA A 126 4.57 -12.88 -14.40
CA ALA A 126 3.24 -12.31 -14.36
C ALA A 126 2.90 -11.78 -12.96
N TYR A 127 3.19 -12.53 -11.91
CA TYR A 127 2.95 -12.13 -10.53
C TYR A 127 3.75 -10.88 -10.13
N GLN A 128 5.03 -10.79 -10.51
CA GLN A 128 5.85 -9.60 -10.28
C GLN A 128 5.30 -8.36 -11.01
N LEU A 129 4.80 -8.53 -12.24
CA LEU A 129 4.16 -7.44 -12.98
C LEU A 129 2.84 -7.01 -12.32
N MET A 130 2.03 -7.96 -11.85
CA MET A 130 0.79 -7.67 -11.10
C MET A 130 1.11 -6.81 -9.88
N GLN A 131 2.12 -7.21 -9.09
CA GLN A 131 2.59 -6.49 -7.92
C GLN A 131 3.03 -5.06 -8.22
N ARG A 132 3.77 -4.83 -9.31
CA ARG A 132 4.19 -3.48 -9.75
C ARG A 132 3.04 -2.62 -10.27
N SER A 133 1.98 -3.26 -10.78
CA SER A 133 0.81 -2.57 -11.36
C SER A 133 -0.31 -2.27 -10.36
N VAL A 134 -0.18 -2.69 -9.10
CA VAL A 134 -1.21 -2.48 -8.07
C VAL A 134 -1.56 -0.99 -7.96
N SER A 135 -2.85 -0.69 -8.08
CA SER A 135 -3.41 0.64 -7.88
C SER A 135 -4.39 0.62 -6.71
N ILE A 136 -4.25 1.58 -5.80
CA ILE A 136 -5.17 1.75 -4.68
C ILE A 136 -6.37 2.53 -5.20
N THR A 137 -7.52 1.87 -5.29
CA THR A 137 -8.76 2.47 -5.79
C THR A 137 -9.60 3.04 -4.65
N PRO A 138 -10.52 3.97 -4.92
CA PRO A 138 -11.46 4.46 -3.91
C PRO A 138 -12.25 3.33 -3.23
N GLY A 139 -12.58 2.26 -3.95
CA GLY A 139 -13.27 1.08 -3.39
C GLY A 139 -12.43 0.34 -2.34
N ILE A 140 -11.11 0.21 -2.55
CA ILE A 140 -10.20 -0.37 -1.56
C ILE A 140 -10.16 0.51 -0.32
N ILE A 141 -10.03 1.83 -0.50
CA ILE A 141 -10.00 2.80 0.62
C ILE A 141 -11.31 2.73 1.42
N SER A 142 -12.46 2.70 0.73
CA SER A 142 -13.77 2.59 1.38
C SER A 142 -13.88 1.32 2.22
N LYS A 143 -13.49 0.16 1.67
CA LYS A 143 -13.49 -1.12 2.41
C LYS A 143 -12.61 -1.05 3.67
N VAL A 144 -11.43 -0.45 3.58
CA VAL A 144 -10.55 -0.23 4.75
C VAL A 144 -11.21 0.70 5.77
N ILE A 145 -11.73 1.85 5.35
CA ILE A 145 -12.40 2.82 6.23
C ILE A 145 -13.58 2.17 6.99
N HIS A 146 -14.40 1.37 6.31
CA HIS A 146 -15.50 0.65 6.97
C HIS A 146 -15.00 -0.30 8.04
N ALA A 147 -13.94 -1.06 7.76
CA ALA A 147 -13.34 -1.97 8.74
C ALA A 147 -12.72 -1.22 9.93
N LEU A 148 -12.05 -0.08 9.70
CA LEU A 148 -11.51 0.76 10.76
C LEU A 148 -12.61 1.31 11.67
N ARG A 149 -13.74 1.75 11.08
CA ARG A 149 -14.93 2.19 11.84
C ARG A 149 -15.48 1.06 12.71
N ALA A 150 -15.66 -0.14 12.13
CA ALA A 150 -16.14 -1.31 12.86
C ALA A 150 -15.21 -1.69 14.02
N ALA A 151 -13.89 -1.59 13.82
CA ALA A 151 -12.87 -1.85 14.83
C ALA A 151 -12.62 -0.66 15.79
N ARG A 152 -13.36 0.45 15.66
CA ARG A 152 -13.17 1.69 16.43
C ARG A 152 -11.72 2.20 16.41
N ILE A 153 -11.04 2.05 15.28
CA ILE A 153 -9.70 2.58 15.06
C ILE A 153 -9.83 4.01 14.51
N PRO A 154 -9.21 5.02 15.15
CA PRO A 154 -9.31 6.40 14.70
C PRO A 154 -8.54 6.60 13.39
N PHE A 155 -9.12 7.40 12.50
CA PHE A 155 -8.49 7.79 11.24
C PHE A 155 -8.91 9.19 10.83
N VAL A 156 -8.12 9.80 9.95
CA VAL A 156 -8.37 11.10 9.32
C VAL A 156 -8.18 10.96 7.81
N VAL A 157 -9.03 11.62 7.04
CA VAL A 157 -8.81 11.81 5.60
C VAL A 157 -8.35 13.25 5.44
N ALA A 158 -7.12 13.44 4.98
CA ALA A 158 -6.56 14.75 4.71
C ALA A 158 -7.36 15.46 3.60
N PRO A 159 -7.38 16.80 3.54
CA PRO A 159 -7.99 17.51 2.41
C PRO A 159 -7.28 17.16 1.08
N PHE A 160 -5.95 17.03 1.13
CA PHE A 160 -5.10 16.65 0.00
C PHE A 160 -4.15 15.52 0.39
N GLU A 161 -2.90 15.81 0.72
CA GLU A 161 -1.90 14.77 1.02
C GLU A 161 -1.77 14.51 2.52
N ALA A 162 -1.63 13.24 2.91
CA ALA A 162 -1.34 12.83 4.27
C ALA A 162 0.00 13.40 4.77
N ASP A 163 0.98 13.56 3.87
CA ASP A 163 2.30 14.13 4.16
C ASP A 163 2.23 15.53 4.80
N ALA A 164 1.21 16.33 4.48
CA ALA A 164 1.02 17.67 5.04
C ALA A 164 0.12 17.69 6.30
N GLN A 165 -0.57 16.57 6.57
CA GLN A 165 -1.52 16.43 7.67
C GLN A 165 -0.90 15.77 8.91
N VAL A 166 0.13 14.95 8.70
CA VAL A 166 0.96 14.29 9.73
C VAL A 166 2.08 15.22 10.17
#